data_AF-D6RXQ1-F1
#
_entry.id   AF-D6RXQ1-F1
#
_cell.length_a   1.000
_cell.length_b   1.000
_cell.length_c   1.000
_cell.angle_alpha   90.00
_cell.angle_beta   90.00
_cell.angle_gamma   90.00
#
_symmetry.space_group_name_H-M   'P 1'
#
loop_
_entity.id
_entity.type
_entity.pdbx_description
1 polymer ?
#
loop_
_entity_poly.entity_id
_entity_poly.type
_entity_poly.pdbx_seq_one_letter_code
_entity_poly.pdbx_strand_id
1 'polypeptide(L)'
;MFNVFKRTIFREDIKYEIFRKFFHIFSLIILVFYVINFWIGLVSNILFMILYLSSEVFRITKKKLVFFKNISNIILKSRKILPNRVSFPPVFLFLGILISYCLVMEPFNYIGIFSVCFGDGFASLAGKLIPSFKLVNDKTVSGSFVVFCTTFFSYYYFFPYLTAALILGILAMLVELFDAENYDNLFLPLIVSTSSYFLTFFFL
;
A
#
# COMPACT_ATOMS: atom_id res chain seq x y z
N MET A 1 28.86 7.29 7.75
CA MET A 1 27.51 7.20 7.16
C MET A 1 27.06 5.75 6.91
N PHE A 2 27.87 4.92 6.23
CA PHE A 2 27.56 3.50 5.94
C PHE A 2 27.33 2.63 7.20
N ASN A 3 28.13 2.82 8.27
CA ASN A 3 27.96 2.07 9.53
C ASN A 3 26.71 2.45 10.32
N VAL A 4 26.19 3.67 10.18
CA VAL A 4 24.93 4.08 10.82
C VAL A 4 23.76 3.40 10.11
N PHE A 5 23.78 3.42 8.76
CA PHE A 5 22.78 2.76 7.91
C PHE A 5 22.71 1.24 8.16
N LYS A 6 23.86 0.59 8.31
CA LYS A 6 23.95 -0.84 8.66
C LYS A 6 23.39 -1.14 10.05
N ARG A 7 23.57 -0.22 11.02
CA ARG A 7 23.02 -0.33 12.39
C ARG A 7 21.51 -0.11 12.44
N THR A 8 20.95 0.79 11.61
CA THR A 8 19.50 0.99 11.51
C THR A 8 18.83 -0.22 10.88
N ILE A 9 19.32 -0.73 9.75
CA ILE A 9 18.77 -1.91 9.04
C ILE A 9 18.72 -3.16 9.95
N PHE A 10 19.66 -3.28 10.89
CA PHE A 10 19.72 -4.42 11.82
C PHE A 10 18.78 -4.33 13.03
N ARG A 11 18.00 -3.25 13.21
CA ARG A 11 16.94 -3.21 14.22
C ARG A 11 15.81 -4.16 13.80
N GLU A 12 15.32 -4.99 14.73
CA GLU A 12 14.22 -5.93 14.46
C GLU A 12 13.00 -5.25 13.81
N ASP A 13 12.72 -4.00 14.21
CA ASP A 13 11.65 -3.16 13.67
C ASP A 13 11.74 -2.90 12.16
N ILE A 14 12.95 -2.91 11.58
CA ILE A 14 13.14 -2.70 10.14
C ILE A 14 12.92 -4.01 9.39
N LYS A 15 13.37 -5.16 9.92
CA LYS A 15 13.13 -6.47 9.30
C LYS A 15 11.64 -6.76 9.14
N TYR A 16 10.86 -6.48 10.19
CA TYR A 16 9.42 -6.65 10.17
C TYR A 16 8.70 -5.65 9.25
N GLU A 17 9.23 -4.44 9.12
CA GLU A 17 8.75 -3.44 8.16
C GLU A 17 8.97 -3.88 6.71
N ILE A 18 10.17 -4.33 6.39
CA ILE A 18 10.52 -4.83 5.05
C ILE A 18 9.59 -5.98 4.66
N PHE A 19 9.35 -6.92 5.58
CA PHE A 19 8.41 -8.00 5.31
C PHE A 19 6.99 -7.48 5.07
N ARG A 20 6.51 -6.55 5.91
CA ARG A 20 5.18 -5.93 5.73
C ARG A 20 5.03 -5.27 4.37
N LYS A 21 6.03 -4.52 3.92
CA LYS A 21 6.00 -3.78 2.66
C LYS A 21 6.32 -4.66 1.45
N PHE A 22 6.99 -5.79 1.64
CA PHE A 22 7.10 -6.84 0.62
C PHE A 22 5.72 -7.38 0.21
N PHE A 23 4.82 -7.68 1.16
CA PHE A 23 3.44 -8.08 0.81
C PHE A 23 2.68 -6.98 0.08
N HIS A 24 2.96 -5.74 0.43
CA HIS A 24 2.36 -4.57 -0.19
C HIS A 24 2.76 -4.48 -1.67
N ILE A 25 4.07 -4.50 -1.97
CA ILE A 25 4.58 -4.49 -3.34
C ILE A 25 4.19 -5.77 -4.10
N PHE A 26 4.20 -6.93 -3.42
CA PHE A 26 3.79 -8.21 -4.00
C PHE A 26 2.33 -8.20 -4.47
N SER A 27 1.47 -7.36 -3.88
CA SER A 27 0.07 -7.23 -4.32
C SER A 27 -0.08 -6.74 -5.77
N LEU A 28 0.98 -6.19 -6.39
CA LEU A 28 1.02 -5.90 -7.83
C LEU A 28 0.84 -7.15 -8.70
N ILE A 29 1.12 -8.35 -8.19
CA ILE A 29 0.83 -9.59 -8.92
C ILE A 29 -0.66 -9.73 -9.22
N ILE A 30 -1.53 -9.20 -8.33
CA ILE A 30 -2.97 -9.18 -8.54
C ILE A 30 -3.33 -8.25 -9.70
N LEU A 31 -2.67 -7.10 -9.80
CA LEU A 31 -2.85 -6.21 -10.94
C LEU A 31 -2.46 -6.91 -12.25
N VAL A 32 -1.33 -7.62 -12.27
CA VAL A 32 -0.91 -8.41 -13.43
C VAL A 32 -1.96 -9.47 -13.80
N PHE A 33 -2.55 -10.14 -12.81
CA PHE A 33 -3.64 -11.09 -13.07
C PHE A 33 -4.88 -10.45 -13.66
N TYR A 34 -5.27 -9.26 -13.19
CA TYR A 34 -6.36 -8.49 -13.78
C TYR A 34 -6.07 -8.13 -15.25
N VAL A 35 -4.86 -7.66 -15.56
CA VAL A 35 -4.43 -7.32 -16.92
C VAL A 35 -4.46 -8.54 -17.85
N ILE A 36 -4.07 -9.72 -17.36
CA ILE A 36 -4.13 -10.97 -18.14
C ILE A 36 -5.58 -11.37 -18.39
N ASN A 37 -6.40 -11.39 -17.33
CA ASN A 37 -7.81 -11.75 -17.42
C ASN A 37 -8.56 -11.27 -16.17
N PHE A 38 -9.65 -10.53 -16.39
CA PHE A 38 -10.49 -10.00 -15.31
C PHE A 38 -10.89 -11.07 -14.27
N TRP A 39 -11.33 -12.25 -14.70
CA TRP A 39 -11.78 -13.31 -13.79
C TRP A 39 -10.63 -13.92 -13.00
N ILE A 40 -9.44 -14.06 -13.60
CA ILE A 40 -8.24 -14.52 -12.88
C ILE A 40 -7.85 -13.50 -11.81
N GLY A 41 -7.84 -12.20 -12.14
CA GLY A 41 -7.60 -11.13 -11.19
C GLY A 41 -8.62 -11.10 -10.04
N LEU A 42 -9.90 -11.21 -10.36
CA LEU A 42 -10.99 -11.18 -9.38
C LEU A 42 -10.93 -12.39 -8.43
N VAL A 43 -10.81 -13.60 -8.98
CA VAL A 43 -10.74 -14.84 -8.18
C VAL A 43 -9.49 -14.84 -7.31
N SER A 44 -8.33 -14.47 -7.85
CA SER A 44 -7.08 -14.41 -7.08
C SER A 44 -7.16 -13.37 -5.96
N ASN A 45 -7.67 -12.16 -6.23
CA ASN A 45 -7.83 -11.12 -5.20
C ASN A 45 -8.73 -11.59 -4.05
N ILE A 46 -9.92 -12.13 -4.36
CA ILE A 46 -10.84 -12.68 -3.35
C ILE A 46 -10.19 -13.84 -2.58
N LEU A 47 -9.49 -14.73 -3.28
CA LEU A 47 -8.78 -15.85 -2.66
C LEU A 47 -7.71 -15.36 -1.68
N PHE A 48 -6.91 -14.35 -2.03
CA PHE A 48 -5.90 -13.77 -1.13
C PHE A 48 -6.54 -13.17 0.13
N MET A 49 -7.66 -12.45 0.00
CA MET A 49 -8.39 -11.93 1.17
C MET A 49 -8.91 -13.06 2.07
N ILE A 50 -9.50 -14.10 1.49
CA ILE A 50 -10.03 -15.26 2.26
C ILE A 50 -8.89 -16.01 2.96
N LEU A 51 -7.79 -16.28 2.25
CA LEU A 51 -6.62 -16.96 2.82
C LEU A 51 -6.02 -16.15 3.97
N TYR A 52 -5.91 -14.83 3.80
CA TYR A 52 -5.41 -13.94 4.84
C TYR A 52 -6.32 -13.93 6.07
N LEU A 53 -7.64 -13.73 5.88
CA LEU A 53 -8.60 -13.75 6.98
C LEU A 53 -8.62 -15.10 7.69
N SER A 54 -8.59 -16.21 6.95
CA SER A 54 -8.50 -17.55 7.53
C SER A 54 -7.24 -17.70 8.38
N SER A 55 -6.09 -17.19 7.92
CA SER A 55 -4.85 -17.20 8.70
C SER A 55 -4.97 -16.40 10.01
N GLU A 56 -5.68 -15.27 10.00
CA GLU A 56 -5.94 -14.46 11.19
C GLU A 56 -6.89 -15.16 12.17
N VAL A 57 -7.93 -15.84 11.67
CA VAL A 57 -8.84 -16.64 12.52
C VAL A 57 -8.09 -17.79 13.18
N PHE A 58 -7.25 -18.52 12.45
CA PHE A 58 -6.42 -19.58 13.03
C PHE A 58 -5.43 -19.03 14.07
N ARG A 59 -4.86 -17.85 13.82
CA ARG A 59 -3.97 -17.16 14.76
C ARG A 59 -4.68 -16.83 16.08
N ILE A 60 -5.87 -16.24 16.01
CA ILE A 60 -6.65 -15.83 17.20
C ILE A 60 -7.18 -17.04 17.97
N THR A 61 -7.64 -18.08 17.26
CA THR A 61 -8.14 -19.33 17.88
C THR A 61 -7.02 -20.23 18.44
N LYS A 62 -5.75 -19.82 18.33
CA LYS A 62 -4.55 -20.56 18.77
C LYS A 62 -4.45 -21.98 18.17
N LYS A 63 -5.16 -22.27 17.08
CA LYS A 63 -5.03 -23.53 16.35
C LYS A 63 -3.68 -23.53 15.63
N LYS A 64 -2.74 -24.36 16.10
CA LYS A 64 -1.35 -24.37 15.64
C LYS A 64 -1.22 -25.03 14.26
N LEU A 65 -1.47 -24.29 13.19
CA LEU A 65 -0.93 -24.64 11.88
C LEU A 65 0.55 -24.24 11.86
N VAL A 66 1.44 -25.24 11.81
CA VAL A 66 2.90 -25.05 11.88
C VAL A 66 3.42 -24.05 10.84
N PHE A 67 2.81 -24.06 9.64
CA PHE A 67 3.17 -23.19 8.53
C PHE A 67 2.94 -21.69 8.81
N PHE A 68 1.89 -21.35 9.55
CA PHE A 68 1.51 -19.94 9.79
C PHE A 68 2.17 -19.32 11.01
N LYS A 69 2.88 -20.11 11.84
CA LYS A 69 3.43 -19.64 13.11
C LYS A 69 4.45 -18.50 12.93
N ASN A 70 5.30 -18.61 11.90
CA ASN A 70 6.31 -17.58 11.61
C ASN A 70 5.67 -16.29 11.10
N ILE A 71 4.73 -16.40 10.14
CA ILE A 71 4.01 -15.26 9.56
C ILE A 71 3.15 -14.56 10.63
N SER A 72 2.46 -15.32 11.47
CA SER A 72 1.63 -14.80 12.57
C SER A 72 2.43 -13.98 13.57
N ASN A 73 3.61 -14.47 13.96
CA ASN A 73 4.50 -13.74 14.87
C ASN A 73 5.05 -12.45 14.23
N ILE A 74 5.34 -12.48 12.93
CA ILE A 74 5.74 -11.28 12.19
C ILE A 74 4.60 -10.26 12.17
N ILE A 75 3.34 -10.68 11.92
CA ILE A 75 2.18 -9.78 11.90
C ILE A 75 1.98 -9.12 13.28
N LEU A 76 2.01 -9.90 14.35
CA LEU A 76 1.85 -9.40 15.72
C LEU A 76 2.92 -8.36 16.08
N LYS A 77 4.19 -8.67 15.82
CA LYS A 77 5.30 -7.77 16.11
C LYS A 77 5.32 -6.53 15.21
N SER A 78 5.08 -6.70 13.91
CA SER A 78 5.13 -5.59 12.94
C SER A 78 4.02 -4.57 13.14
N ARG A 79 2.84 -5.00 13.59
CA ARG A 79 1.66 -4.13 13.70
C ARG A 79 1.30 -3.76 15.14
N LYS A 80 2.04 -4.27 16.14
CA LYS A 80 1.75 -4.06 17.57
C LYS A 80 0.30 -4.39 17.93
N ILE A 81 -0.27 -5.41 17.27
CA ILE A 81 -1.66 -5.81 17.44
C ILE A 81 -1.77 -6.79 18.61
N LEU A 82 -2.84 -6.63 19.40
CA LEU A 82 -3.18 -7.57 20.47
C LEU A 82 -3.44 -8.97 19.89
N PRO A 83 -3.00 -10.04 20.57
CA PRO A 83 -3.12 -11.40 20.05
C PRO A 83 -4.55 -11.82 19.69
N ASN A 84 -5.56 -11.19 20.30
CA ASN A 84 -6.98 -11.50 20.09
C ASN A 84 -7.69 -10.59 19.07
N ARG A 85 -6.99 -9.67 18.39
CA ARG A 85 -7.59 -8.77 17.40
C ARG A 85 -7.14 -9.12 15.99
N VAL A 86 -8.03 -8.95 15.01
CA VAL A 86 -7.75 -9.13 13.58
C VAL A 86 -6.99 -7.92 13.04
N SER A 87 -5.99 -8.17 12.20
CA SER A 87 -5.27 -7.14 11.44
C SER A 87 -5.96 -6.85 10.10
N PHE A 88 -6.71 -5.76 9.99
CA PHE A 88 -7.43 -5.43 8.75
C PHE A 88 -6.62 -4.81 7.60
N PRO A 89 -5.44 -4.15 7.76
CA PRO A 89 -4.87 -3.40 6.64
C PRO A 89 -4.54 -4.20 5.36
N PRO A 90 -4.09 -5.48 5.40
CA PRO A 90 -3.96 -6.26 4.18
C PRO A 90 -5.29 -6.50 3.46
N VAL A 91 -6.38 -6.66 4.20
CA VAL A 91 -7.72 -6.77 3.62
C VAL A 91 -8.10 -5.45 2.94
N PHE A 92 -7.85 -4.32 3.60
CA PHE A 92 -8.09 -2.99 3.01
C PHE A 92 -7.27 -2.73 1.75
N LEU A 93 -6.03 -3.24 1.66
CA LEU A 93 -5.22 -3.17 0.45
C LEU A 93 -5.88 -3.90 -0.72
N PHE A 94 -6.21 -5.18 -0.53
CA PHE A 94 -6.83 -5.98 -1.60
C PHE A 94 -8.23 -5.48 -1.98
N LEU A 95 -8.99 -5.00 -0.99
CA LEU A 95 -10.28 -4.34 -1.21
C LEU A 95 -10.11 -3.03 -2.00
N GLY A 96 -9.12 -2.20 -1.65
CA GLY A 96 -8.79 -0.97 -2.38
C GLY A 96 -8.42 -1.24 -3.83
N ILE A 97 -7.61 -2.27 -4.08
CA ILE A 97 -7.29 -2.74 -5.45
C ILE A 97 -8.54 -3.19 -6.18
N LEU A 98 -9.38 -4.02 -5.56
CA LEU A 98 -10.60 -4.55 -6.18
C LEU A 98 -11.57 -3.43 -6.55
N ILE A 99 -11.85 -2.51 -5.62
CA ILE A 99 -12.77 -1.40 -5.86
C ILE A 99 -12.21 -0.46 -6.92
N SER A 100 -10.93 -0.10 -6.83
CA SER A 100 -10.30 0.81 -7.81
C SER A 100 -10.29 0.21 -9.21
N TYR A 101 -9.97 -1.08 -9.33
CA TYR A 101 -9.96 -1.78 -10.62
C TYR A 101 -11.35 -1.89 -11.23
N CYS A 102 -12.36 -2.26 -10.44
CA CYS A 102 -13.73 -2.49 -10.95
C CYS A 102 -14.52 -1.20 -11.19
N LEU A 103 -14.30 -0.14 -10.41
CA LEU A 103 -15.11 1.08 -10.50
C LEU A 103 -14.51 2.17 -11.38
N VAL A 104 -13.19 2.13 -11.62
CA VAL A 104 -12.50 3.16 -12.41
C VAL A 104 -11.94 2.53 -13.69
N MET A 105 -12.16 3.21 -14.82
CA MET A 105 -11.69 2.74 -16.11
C MET A 105 -10.16 2.76 -16.22
N GLU A 106 -9.62 1.89 -17.07
CA GLU A 106 -8.20 1.92 -17.45
C GLU A 106 -7.91 3.18 -18.28
N PRO A 107 -6.73 3.82 -18.12
CA PRO A 107 -5.60 3.45 -17.26
C PRO A 107 -5.65 4.08 -15.85
N PHE A 108 -6.72 4.78 -15.48
CA PHE A 108 -6.80 5.53 -14.21
C PHE A 108 -6.75 4.62 -12.98
N ASN A 109 -7.36 3.43 -13.06
CA ASN A 109 -7.24 2.42 -12.01
C ASN A 109 -5.77 1.99 -11.75
N TYR A 110 -4.94 1.91 -12.79
CA TYR A 110 -3.51 1.58 -12.66
C TYR A 110 -2.76 2.64 -11.86
N ILE A 111 -3.07 3.92 -12.09
CA ILE A 111 -2.42 5.05 -11.41
C ILE A 111 -2.65 4.94 -9.90
N GLY A 112 -3.90 4.70 -9.48
CA GLY A 112 -4.20 4.51 -8.07
C GLY A 112 -3.58 3.24 -7.48
N ILE A 113 -3.62 2.12 -8.19
CA ILE A 113 -3.01 0.87 -7.71
C ILE A 113 -1.48 1.01 -7.59
N PHE A 114 -0.81 1.70 -8.51
CA PHE A 114 0.62 2.01 -8.36
C PHE A 114 0.90 2.93 -7.18
N SER A 115 0.05 3.94 -6.94
CA SER A 115 0.22 4.86 -5.81
C SER A 115 0.18 4.13 -4.45
N VAL A 116 -0.69 3.13 -4.29
CA VAL A 116 -0.73 2.35 -3.05
C VAL A 116 0.43 1.34 -3.02
N CYS A 117 0.61 0.52 -4.06
CA CYS A 117 1.58 -0.58 -4.04
C CYS A 117 3.03 -0.13 -3.98
N PHE A 118 3.39 0.90 -4.74
CA PHE A 118 4.73 1.45 -4.75
C PHE A 118 4.86 2.64 -3.81
N GLY A 119 3.90 3.57 -3.82
CA GLY A 119 3.97 4.78 -3.00
C GLY A 119 3.95 4.44 -1.52
N ASP A 120 2.83 3.92 -1.01
CA ASP A 120 2.77 3.48 0.40
C ASP A 120 3.76 2.32 0.68
N GLY A 121 3.94 1.40 -0.28
CA GLY A 121 4.94 0.33 -0.21
C GLY A 121 6.36 0.82 0.13
N PHE A 122 6.83 1.91 -0.49
CA PHE A 122 8.15 2.46 -0.24
C PHE A 122 8.17 3.59 0.80
N ALA A 123 7.04 4.27 1.07
CA ALA A 123 6.95 5.42 1.96
C ALA A 123 7.55 5.16 3.35
N SER A 124 7.10 4.08 4.00
CA SER A 124 7.58 3.73 5.35
C SER A 124 9.06 3.29 5.39
N LEU A 125 9.58 2.71 4.31
CA LEU A 125 10.98 2.34 4.18
C LEU A 125 11.83 3.60 4.03
N ALA A 126 11.43 4.50 3.14
CA ALA A 126 12.06 5.81 2.98
C ALA A 126 11.99 6.63 4.28
N GLY A 127 10.89 6.56 5.02
CA GLY A 127 10.73 7.21 6.32
C GLY A 127 11.69 6.73 7.40
N LYS A 128 12.08 5.46 7.35
CA LYS A 128 13.06 4.87 8.29
C LYS A 128 14.51 5.04 7.83
N LEU A 129 14.75 5.05 6.51
CA LEU A 129 16.09 5.10 5.92
C LEU A 129 16.60 6.52 5.70
N ILE A 130 15.71 7.44 5.31
CA ILE A 130 16.03 8.83 5.02
C ILE A 130 15.56 9.67 6.22
N PRO A 131 16.49 10.22 7.03
CA PRO A 131 16.12 11.07 8.16
C PRO A 131 15.39 12.29 7.64
N SER A 132 14.17 12.50 8.14
CA SER A 132 13.34 13.65 7.80
C SER A 132 12.41 13.99 8.95
N PHE A 133 11.73 15.13 8.87
CA PHE A 133 10.78 15.56 9.88
C PHE A 133 9.55 14.64 9.90
N LYS A 134 9.07 14.37 11.11
CA LYS A 134 7.77 13.73 11.30
C LYS A 134 6.67 14.74 11.02
N LEU A 135 5.63 14.25 10.37
CA LEU A 135 4.40 14.94 10.04
C LEU A 135 3.27 14.38 10.93
N VAL A 136 2.05 14.33 10.40
CA VAL A 136 0.86 13.79 11.04
C VAL A 136 0.97 12.25 11.15
N ASN A 137 0.47 11.68 12.25
CA ASN A 137 0.38 10.22 12.48
C ASN A 137 1.71 9.46 12.36
N ASP A 138 2.82 10.04 12.84
CA ASP A 138 4.18 9.47 12.75
C ASP A 138 4.70 9.26 11.32
N LYS A 139 3.99 9.74 10.29
CA LYS A 139 4.44 9.75 8.90
C LYS A 139 5.59 10.75 8.73
N THR A 140 6.42 10.57 7.71
CA THR A 140 7.62 11.40 7.52
C THR A 140 7.57 12.12 6.19
N VAL A 141 8.21 13.30 6.12
CA VAL A 141 8.34 14.04 4.87
C VAL A 141 8.94 13.17 3.77
N SER A 142 9.97 12.37 4.09
CA SER A 142 10.58 11.46 3.12
C SER A 142 9.63 10.37 2.62
N GLY A 143 8.74 9.85 3.47
CA GLY A 143 7.76 8.84 3.07
C GLY A 143 6.67 9.42 2.19
N SER A 144 6.08 10.55 2.60
CA SER A 144 5.02 11.21 1.84
C SER A 144 5.53 11.77 0.50
N PHE A 145 6.81 12.17 0.42
CA PHE A 145 7.43 12.54 -0.85
C PHE A 145 7.58 11.36 -1.83
N VAL A 146 7.77 10.13 -1.32
CA VAL A 146 7.77 8.94 -2.18
C VAL A 146 6.38 8.70 -2.78
N VAL A 147 5.32 8.84 -1.99
CA VAL A 147 3.93 8.73 -2.46
C VAL A 147 3.63 9.77 -3.53
N PHE A 148 4.06 11.01 -3.30
CA PHE A 148 3.98 12.10 -4.28
C PHE A 148 4.69 11.70 -5.60
N CYS A 149 5.97 11.31 -5.53
CA CYS A 149 6.76 10.97 -6.71
C CYS A 149 6.17 9.77 -7.47
N THR A 150 5.81 8.70 -6.76
CA THR A 150 5.20 7.52 -7.39
C THR A 150 3.93 7.91 -8.14
N THR A 151 3.02 8.64 -7.50
CA THR A 151 1.76 9.04 -8.13
C THR A 151 1.98 9.99 -9.30
N PHE A 152 2.87 10.96 -9.14
CA PHE A 152 3.26 11.91 -10.19
C PHE A 152 3.77 11.18 -11.43
N PHE A 153 4.75 10.29 -11.28
CA PHE A 153 5.34 9.56 -12.40
C PHE A 153 4.35 8.54 -13.00
N SER A 154 3.54 7.88 -12.18
CA SER A 154 2.50 6.97 -12.67
C SER A 154 1.47 7.69 -13.53
N TYR A 155 1.01 8.88 -13.14
CA TYR A 155 0.09 9.66 -13.95
C TYR A 155 0.77 10.22 -15.21
N TYR A 156 1.94 10.84 -15.04
CA TYR A 156 2.67 11.49 -16.14
C TYR A 156 3.05 10.51 -17.25
N TYR A 157 3.25 9.23 -16.92
CA TYR A 157 3.48 8.15 -17.88
C TYR A 157 2.31 7.95 -18.86
N PHE A 158 1.06 8.00 -18.38
CA PHE A 158 -0.13 7.83 -19.23
C PHE A 158 -0.61 9.14 -19.84
N PHE A 159 -0.51 10.24 -19.08
CA PHE A 159 -0.98 11.56 -19.47
C PHE A 159 0.08 12.62 -19.17
N PRO A 160 0.81 13.14 -20.18
CA PRO A 160 1.93 14.06 -19.97
C PRO A 160 1.49 15.50 -19.61
N TYR A 161 0.42 15.65 -18.83
CA TYR A 161 -0.06 16.92 -18.30
C TYR A 161 0.62 17.23 -16.96
N LEU A 162 1.68 18.04 -17.01
CA LEU A 162 2.51 18.35 -15.85
C LEU A 162 1.70 18.92 -14.66
N THR A 163 0.79 19.84 -14.92
CA THR A 163 -0.05 20.48 -13.88
C THR A 163 -0.95 19.46 -13.19
N ALA A 164 -1.63 18.61 -13.96
CA ALA A 164 -2.48 17.57 -13.41
C ALA A 164 -1.68 16.53 -12.60
N ALA A 165 -0.50 16.14 -13.09
CA ALA A 165 0.38 15.22 -12.38
C ALA A 165 0.85 15.78 -11.03
N LEU A 166 1.20 17.07 -10.97
CA LEU A 166 1.58 17.76 -9.73
C LEU A 166 0.41 17.81 -8.73
N ILE A 167 -0.78 18.20 -9.21
CA ILE A 167 -1.98 18.26 -8.37
C ILE A 167 -2.32 16.88 -7.80
N LEU A 168 -2.30 15.85 -8.65
CA LEU A 168 -2.61 14.49 -8.23
C LEU A 168 -1.58 13.94 -7.25
N GLY A 169 -0.28 14.22 -7.46
CA GLY A 169 0.77 13.84 -6.52
C GLY A 169 0.58 14.48 -5.14
N ILE A 170 0.26 15.78 -5.09
CA ILE A 170 -0.03 16.49 -3.83
C ILE A 170 -1.27 15.88 -3.17
N LEU A 171 -2.32 15.60 -3.94
CA LEU A 171 -3.53 14.97 -3.42
C LEU A 171 -3.23 13.59 -2.81
N ALA A 172 -2.44 12.76 -3.47
CA ALA A 172 -2.05 11.44 -2.96
C ALA A 172 -1.26 11.55 -1.63
N MET A 173 -0.35 12.51 -1.56
CA MET A 173 0.38 12.83 -0.34
C MET A 173 -0.56 13.25 0.81
N LEU A 174 -1.58 14.08 0.52
CA LEU A 174 -2.56 14.48 1.53
C LEU A 174 -3.42 13.31 2.00
N VAL A 175 -3.91 12.49 1.07
CA VAL A 175 -4.68 11.27 1.40
C VAL A 175 -3.87 10.34 2.30
N GLU A 176 -2.58 10.19 1.99
CA GLU A 176 -1.67 9.40 2.81
C GLU A 176 -1.49 10.01 4.21
N LEU A 177 -1.33 11.32 4.33
CA LEU A 177 -1.12 12.01 5.61
C LEU A 177 -2.34 12.03 6.54
N PHE A 178 -3.55 12.13 5.98
CA PHE A 178 -4.78 12.26 6.77
C PHE A 178 -5.30 10.93 7.34
N ASP A 179 -4.69 9.80 7.00
CA ASP A 179 -5.17 8.50 7.45
C ASP A 179 -4.91 8.27 8.95
N ALA A 180 -5.98 8.29 9.75
CA ALA A 180 -5.95 8.14 11.19
C ALA A 180 -5.87 6.69 11.68
N GLU A 181 -6.20 5.70 10.85
CA GLU A 181 -6.42 4.31 11.32
C GLU A 181 -5.88 3.20 10.37
N ASN A 182 -4.97 3.51 9.44
CA ASN A 182 -4.43 2.58 8.42
C ASN A 182 -5.44 2.22 7.31
N TYR A 183 -6.38 3.12 7.02
CA TYR A 183 -7.27 3.05 5.88
C TYR A 183 -6.65 3.60 4.58
N ASP A 184 -5.42 4.08 4.62
CA ASP A 184 -4.64 4.53 3.45
C ASP A 184 -4.61 3.45 2.36
N ASN A 185 -4.48 2.19 2.76
CA ASN A 185 -4.53 1.03 1.87
C ASN A 185 -5.83 0.90 1.07
N LEU A 186 -6.94 1.44 1.58
CA LEU A 186 -8.25 1.46 0.91
C LEU A 186 -8.47 2.76 0.14
N PHE A 187 -8.21 3.91 0.78
CA PHE A 187 -8.56 5.22 0.24
C PHE A 187 -7.54 5.75 -0.77
N LEU A 188 -6.24 5.49 -0.59
CA LEU A 188 -5.21 5.97 -1.50
C LEU A 188 -5.44 5.50 -2.94
N PRO A 189 -5.61 4.19 -3.24
CA PRO A 189 -5.83 3.77 -4.61
C PRO A 189 -7.16 4.28 -5.17
N LEU A 190 -8.20 4.37 -4.33
CA LEU A 190 -9.53 4.79 -4.76
C LEU A 190 -9.59 6.28 -5.11
N ILE A 191 -9.10 7.14 -4.22
CA ILE A 191 -9.12 8.59 -4.41
C ILE A 191 -8.16 8.98 -5.54
N VAL A 192 -6.98 8.35 -5.63
CA VAL A 192 -6.04 8.64 -6.72
C VAL A 192 -6.61 8.18 -8.07
N SER A 193 -7.21 6.99 -8.16
CA SER A 193 -7.82 6.51 -9.41
C SER A 193 -8.95 7.44 -9.86
N THR A 194 -9.89 7.75 -8.98
CA THR A 194 -11.02 8.63 -9.31
C THR A 194 -10.59 10.06 -9.63
N SER A 195 -9.70 10.64 -8.84
CA SER A 195 -9.19 12.00 -9.07
C SER A 195 -8.40 12.10 -10.37
N SER A 196 -7.64 11.06 -10.73
CA SER A 196 -6.92 11.03 -12.00
C SER A 196 -7.85 11.09 -13.21
N TYR A 197 -9.00 10.41 -13.16
CA TYR A 197 -10.03 10.49 -14.20
C TYR A 197 -10.59 11.91 -14.36
N PHE A 198 -11.02 12.53 -13.25
CA PHE A 198 -11.60 13.88 -13.30
C PHE A 198 -10.58 14.95 -13.70
N LEU A 199 -9.34 14.85 -13.21
CA LEU A 199 -8.28 15.79 -13.59
C LEU A 199 -7.98 15.67 -15.08
N THR A 200 -7.79 14.45 -15.61
CA THR A 200 -7.55 14.29 -17.05
C THR A 200 -8.69 14.87 -17.87
N PHE A 201 -9.95 14.64 -17.50
CA PHE A 201 -11.09 15.22 -18.20
C PHE A 201 -11.09 16.75 -18.22
N PHE A 202 -10.59 17.40 -17.17
CA PHE A 202 -10.51 18.86 -17.10
C PHE A 202 -9.38 19.46 -17.96
N PHE A 203 -8.30 18.71 -18.18
CA PHE A 203 -7.12 19.15 -18.93
C PHE A 203 -7.10 18.68 -20.41
N LEU A 204 -8.10 17.91 -20.83
CA LEU A 204 -8.31 17.43 -22.21
C LEU A 204 -9.13 18.47 -23.00
#